data_AF-A0A959IRU6-F1
#
_entry.id   AF-A0A959IRU6-F1
#
_cell.length_a   1.000
_cell.length_b   1.000
_cell.length_c   1.000
_cell.angle_alpha   90.00
_cell.angle_beta   90.00
_cell.angle_gamma   90.00
#
_symmetry.space_group_name_H-M   'P 1'
#
loop_
_entity.id
_entity.type
_entity.pdbx_description
1 polymer ?
#
loop_
_entity_poly.entity_id
_entity_poly.type
_entity_poly.pdbx_seq_one_letter_code
_entity_poly.pdbx_strand_id
1 'polypeptide(L)'
;MTDEQITHLRALVAQNELDQALTELMDLGKDREWQPQVILFSSRWHALQKEVRDGLIYPQNVPVDRNRLIYSFLELLNEIDAEAASARLQALPGEESPRAVVRQLLDVLAETRRGFNGQLQVRDLLVSKLKERLDIRRHIPLEDFIEQYYEEMTEEERKLHQSMRHFTEAIIAKYNRRALELVIRHPGLREDIPQLAQLDRHLIVWLGKFEGLFQITPGMGLVYAGVKEKVPFPRGIEKQLQAFLDKEE
;
A
#
# COMPACT_ATOMS: atom_id res chain seq x y z
N MET A 1 -9.63 -11.05 -13.09
CA MET A 1 -8.51 -10.36 -13.74
C MET A 1 -7.26 -11.18 -13.51
N THR A 2 -6.37 -11.31 -14.48
CA THR A 2 -5.10 -12.03 -14.33
C THR A 2 -3.99 -11.10 -13.83
N ASP A 3 -2.91 -11.64 -13.25
CA ASP A 3 -1.75 -10.83 -12.79
C ASP A 3 -1.11 -10.04 -13.92
N GLU A 4 -1.08 -10.63 -15.12
CA GLU A 4 -0.55 -9.99 -16.33
C GLU A 4 -1.38 -8.77 -16.70
N GLN A 5 -2.72 -8.85 -16.61
CA GLN A 5 -3.61 -7.71 -16.83
C GLN A 5 -3.38 -6.60 -15.80
N ILE A 6 -3.22 -6.95 -14.53
CA ILE A 6 -2.96 -5.95 -13.47
C ILE A 6 -1.61 -5.27 -13.66
N THR A 7 -0.58 -6.04 -13.99
CA THR A 7 0.76 -5.53 -14.26
C THR A 7 0.77 -4.60 -15.48
N HIS A 8 0.06 -4.99 -16.54
CA HIS A 8 -0.12 -4.17 -17.74
C HIS A 8 -0.82 -2.84 -17.41
N LEU A 9 -1.92 -2.86 -16.67
CA LEU A 9 -2.63 -1.64 -16.27
C LEU A 9 -1.76 -0.72 -15.41
N ARG A 10 -0.96 -1.28 -14.48
CA ARG A 10 0.02 -0.50 -13.70
C ARG A 10 1.09 0.12 -14.60
N ALA A 11 1.55 -0.61 -15.62
CA ALA A 11 2.55 -0.11 -16.57
C ALA A 11 2.01 1.05 -17.43
N LEU A 12 0.76 0.99 -17.89
CA LEU A 12 0.09 2.10 -18.59
C LEU A 12 0.05 3.36 -17.73
N VAL A 13 -0.30 3.22 -16.45
CA VAL A 13 -0.32 4.35 -15.50
C VAL A 13 1.08 4.95 -15.32
N ALA A 14 2.10 4.12 -15.16
CA ALA A 14 3.50 4.57 -15.05
C ALA A 14 3.99 5.27 -16.32
N GLN A 15 3.48 4.88 -17.49
CA GLN A 15 3.75 5.51 -18.79
C GLN A 15 2.89 6.75 -19.06
N ASN A 16 2.10 7.18 -18.07
CA ASN A 16 1.25 8.36 -18.14
C ASN A 16 0.00 8.18 -19.04
N GLU A 17 -0.38 6.93 -19.35
CA GLU A 17 -1.45 6.52 -20.27
C GLU A 17 -2.75 6.17 -19.54
N LEU A 18 -3.18 7.04 -18.61
CA LEU A 18 -4.32 6.77 -17.73
C LEU A 18 -5.64 6.55 -18.50
N ASP A 19 -5.83 7.20 -19.64
CA ASP A 19 -7.04 7.07 -20.48
C ASP A 19 -7.19 5.64 -21.03
N GLN A 20 -6.08 5.06 -21.49
CA GLN A 20 -6.04 3.68 -21.96
C GLN A 20 -6.25 2.71 -20.79
N ALA A 21 -5.58 2.94 -19.65
CA ALA A 21 -5.74 2.11 -18.46
C ALA A 21 -7.20 2.08 -17.96
N LEU A 22 -7.89 3.22 -17.96
CA LEU A 22 -9.30 3.32 -17.58
C LEU A 22 -10.23 2.59 -18.55
N THR A 23 -9.98 2.72 -19.86
CA THR A 23 -10.76 2.04 -20.89
C THR A 23 -10.62 0.53 -20.79
N GLU A 24 -9.38 0.03 -20.72
CA GLU A 24 -9.12 -1.40 -20.58
C GLU A 24 -9.70 -1.96 -19.28
N LEU A 25 -9.54 -1.26 -18.15
CA LEU A 25 -10.12 -1.70 -16.88
C LEU A 25 -11.66 -1.71 -16.93
N MET A 26 -12.29 -0.75 -17.59
CA MET A 26 -13.74 -0.69 -17.75
C MET A 26 -14.28 -1.88 -18.56
N ASP A 27 -13.57 -2.28 -19.62
CA ASP A 27 -13.91 -3.46 -20.43
C ASP A 27 -13.73 -4.76 -19.64
N LEU A 28 -12.62 -4.90 -18.91
CA LEU A 28 -12.38 -6.05 -18.02
C LEU A 28 -13.39 -6.11 -16.86
N GLY A 29 -13.94 -4.96 -16.49
CA GLY A 29 -14.86 -4.75 -15.39
C GLY A 29 -16.33 -4.90 -15.72
N LYS A 30 -16.67 -5.29 -16.94
CA LYS A 30 -18.07 -5.45 -17.32
C LYS A 30 -18.78 -6.41 -16.37
N ASP A 31 -19.85 -5.92 -15.75
CA ASP A 31 -20.67 -6.64 -14.76
C ASP A 31 -19.92 -7.02 -13.46
N ARG A 32 -18.84 -6.30 -13.11
CA ARG A 32 -18.11 -6.46 -11.84
C ARG A 32 -18.52 -5.42 -10.82
N GLU A 33 -18.43 -5.76 -9.53
CA GLU A 33 -18.82 -4.86 -8.42
C GLU A 33 -18.02 -3.55 -8.39
N TRP A 34 -16.78 -3.57 -8.87
CA TRP A 34 -15.90 -2.41 -8.93
C TRP A 34 -16.10 -1.51 -10.17
N GLN A 35 -16.91 -1.93 -11.16
CA GLN A 35 -17.15 -1.17 -12.39
C GLN A 35 -17.63 0.28 -12.16
N PRO A 36 -18.54 0.57 -11.20
CA PRO A 36 -19.00 1.94 -10.95
C PRO A 36 -17.86 2.88 -10.52
N GLN A 37 -16.83 2.37 -9.83
CA GLN A 37 -15.68 3.17 -9.44
C GLN A 37 -14.84 3.56 -10.65
N VAL A 38 -14.66 2.66 -11.61
CA VAL A 38 -13.94 2.92 -12.87
C VAL A 38 -14.67 3.98 -13.70
N ILE A 39 -16.00 3.91 -13.78
CA ILE A 39 -16.83 4.93 -14.44
C ILE A 39 -16.62 6.30 -13.79
N LEU A 40 -16.60 6.36 -12.45
CA LEU A 40 -16.34 7.59 -11.72
C LEU A 40 -14.94 8.15 -12.03
N PHE A 41 -13.91 7.30 -12.09
CA PHE A 41 -12.55 7.72 -12.43
C PHE A 41 -12.44 8.25 -13.85
N SER A 42 -13.05 7.57 -14.84
CA SER A 42 -13.12 8.04 -16.23
C SER A 42 -13.82 9.40 -16.33
N SER A 43 -14.97 9.56 -15.66
CA SER A 43 -15.67 10.85 -15.63
C SER A 43 -14.81 11.98 -15.07
N ARG A 44 -14.10 11.74 -13.94
CA ARG A 44 -13.21 12.74 -13.33
C ARG A 44 -12.00 13.04 -14.21
N TRP A 45 -11.43 12.03 -14.85
CA TRP A 45 -10.31 12.21 -15.77
C TRP A 45 -10.69 13.10 -16.96
N HIS A 46 -11.83 12.82 -17.60
CA HIS A 46 -12.32 13.65 -18.70
C HIS A 46 -12.71 15.06 -18.26
N ALA A 47 -13.24 15.23 -17.05
CA ALA A 47 -13.51 16.55 -16.47
C ALA A 47 -12.20 17.35 -16.30
N LEU A 48 -11.17 16.74 -15.72
CA LEU A 48 -9.85 17.37 -15.56
C LEU A 48 -9.25 17.75 -16.93
N GLN A 49 -9.28 16.84 -17.91
CA GLN A 49 -8.80 17.15 -19.26
C GLN A 49 -9.57 18.31 -19.91
N LYS A 50 -10.89 18.36 -19.71
CA LYS A 50 -11.72 19.47 -20.18
C LYS A 50 -11.35 20.79 -19.50
N GLU A 51 -11.20 20.81 -18.18
CA GLU A 51 -10.80 22.01 -17.42
C GLU A 51 -9.42 22.54 -17.85
N VAL A 52 -8.47 21.63 -18.12
CA VAL A 52 -7.14 21.98 -18.66
C VAL A 52 -7.27 22.62 -20.04
N ARG A 53 -8.04 22.00 -20.94
CA ARG A 53 -8.26 22.51 -22.30
C ARG A 53 -8.97 23.87 -22.30
N ASP A 54 -9.94 24.04 -21.42
CA ASP A 54 -10.76 25.24 -21.32
C ASP A 54 -10.05 26.36 -20.51
N GLY A 55 -8.87 26.08 -19.93
CA GLY A 55 -8.09 27.03 -19.14
C GLY A 55 -8.70 27.39 -17.79
N LEU A 56 -9.57 26.52 -17.26
CA LEU A 56 -10.34 26.74 -16.03
C LEU A 56 -9.56 26.36 -14.77
N ILE A 57 -8.45 25.65 -14.91
CA ILE A 57 -7.58 25.21 -13.82
C ILE A 57 -6.21 25.88 -13.90
N TYR A 58 -5.67 26.27 -12.75
CA TYR A 58 -4.33 26.80 -12.67
C TYR A 58 -3.29 25.72 -13.03
N PRO A 59 -2.27 26.01 -13.86
CA PRO A 59 -1.29 25.00 -14.32
C PRO A 59 -0.61 24.22 -13.19
N GLN A 60 -0.37 24.86 -12.05
CA GLN A 60 0.26 24.22 -10.88
C GLN A 60 -0.62 23.17 -10.18
N ASN A 61 -1.94 23.20 -10.38
CA ASN A 61 -2.87 22.25 -9.75
C ASN A 61 -3.07 20.99 -10.60
N VAL A 62 -2.83 21.08 -11.91
CA VAL A 62 -3.03 19.96 -12.84
C VAL A 62 -2.25 18.70 -12.43
N PRO A 63 -0.95 18.78 -12.06
CA PRO A 63 -0.23 17.60 -11.61
C PRO A 63 -0.80 17.02 -10.31
N VAL A 64 -1.31 17.86 -9.41
CA VAL A 64 -1.85 17.42 -8.12
C VAL A 64 -3.14 16.63 -8.30
N ASP A 65 -4.10 17.18 -9.06
CA ASP A 65 -5.39 16.52 -9.30
C ASP A 65 -5.24 15.25 -10.15
N ARG A 66 -4.32 15.30 -11.14
CA ARG A 66 -3.93 14.11 -11.90
C ARG A 66 -3.36 13.03 -11.01
N ASN A 67 -2.37 13.35 -10.18
CA ASN A 67 -1.74 12.38 -9.30
C ASN A 67 -2.77 11.79 -8.35
N ARG A 68 -3.70 12.60 -7.82
CA ARG A 68 -4.80 12.12 -6.99
C ARG A 68 -5.67 11.06 -7.70
N LEU A 69 -6.00 11.27 -8.97
CA LEU A 69 -6.72 10.27 -9.77
C LEU A 69 -5.91 9.01 -10.00
N ILE A 70 -4.63 9.15 -10.34
CA ILE A 70 -3.68 8.04 -10.48
C ILE A 70 -3.64 7.22 -9.19
N TYR A 71 -3.51 7.88 -8.03
CA TYR A 71 -3.51 7.21 -6.73
C TYR A 71 -4.80 6.42 -6.48
N SER A 72 -5.97 7.04 -6.70
CA SER A 72 -7.26 6.34 -6.52
C SER A 72 -7.45 5.17 -7.48
N PHE A 73 -6.97 5.29 -8.72
CA PHE A 73 -7.03 4.20 -9.70
C PHE A 73 -6.12 3.04 -9.30
N LEU A 74 -4.89 3.33 -8.87
CA LEU A 74 -3.95 2.31 -8.40
C LEU A 74 -4.45 1.62 -7.13
N GLU A 75 -5.09 2.35 -6.20
CA GLU A 75 -5.79 1.74 -5.06
C GLU A 75 -6.85 0.73 -5.49
N LEU A 76 -7.69 1.07 -6.47
CA LEU A 76 -8.68 0.12 -6.99
C LEU A 76 -8.04 -1.12 -7.61
N LEU A 77 -6.99 -0.96 -8.42
CA LEU A 77 -6.27 -2.11 -8.99
C LEU A 77 -5.72 -3.03 -7.89
N ASN A 78 -5.24 -2.45 -6.80
CA ASN A 78 -4.73 -3.20 -5.67
C ASN A 78 -5.83 -3.96 -4.93
N GLU A 79 -7.02 -3.37 -4.77
CA GLU A 79 -8.17 -4.07 -4.19
C GLU A 79 -8.56 -5.28 -5.05
N ILE A 80 -8.61 -5.11 -6.38
CA ILE A 80 -8.95 -6.20 -7.31
C ILE A 80 -7.86 -7.30 -7.30
N ASP A 81 -6.59 -6.91 -7.29
CA ASP A 81 -5.44 -7.84 -7.22
C ASP A 81 -5.50 -8.68 -5.95
N ALA A 82 -5.74 -8.01 -4.83
CA ALA A 82 -5.79 -8.64 -3.53
C ALA A 82 -6.95 -9.62 -3.37
N GLU A 83 -8.14 -9.30 -3.89
CA GLU A 83 -9.26 -10.25 -3.93
C GLU A 83 -8.90 -11.50 -4.74
N ALA A 84 -8.28 -11.31 -5.91
CA ALA A 84 -7.88 -12.40 -6.78
C ALA A 84 -6.73 -13.25 -6.18
N ALA A 85 -5.74 -12.61 -5.55
CA ALA A 85 -4.66 -13.27 -4.85
C ALA A 85 -5.18 -14.05 -3.64
N SER A 86 -6.15 -13.48 -2.91
CA SER A 86 -6.79 -14.13 -1.78
C SER A 86 -7.56 -15.38 -2.18
N ALA A 87 -8.35 -15.30 -3.25
CA ALA A 87 -9.05 -16.47 -3.79
C ALA A 87 -8.09 -17.59 -4.23
N ARG A 88 -6.95 -17.24 -4.85
CA ARG A 88 -5.93 -18.21 -5.31
C ARG A 88 -5.21 -18.91 -4.17
N LEU A 89 -4.79 -18.15 -3.16
CA LEU A 89 -4.12 -18.70 -1.98
C LEU A 89 -5.07 -19.56 -1.12
N GLN A 90 -6.37 -19.21 -1.05
CA GLN A 90 -7.37 -20.05 -0.37
C GLN A 90 -7.58 -21.40 -1.05
N ALA A 91 -7.34 -21.51 -2.36
CA ALA A 91 -7.45 -22.77 -3.08
C ALA A 91 -6.30 -23.76 -2.77
N LEU A 92 -5.24 -23.31 -2.08
CA LEU A 92 -4.12 -24.12 -1.65
C LEU A 92 -4.18 -24.35 -0.13
N PRO A 93 -4.79 -25.46 0.35
CA PRO A 93 -4.87 -25.72 1.78
C PRO A 93 -3.46 -25.77 2.39
N GLY A 94 -3.26 -25.07 3.51
CA GLY A 94 -2.07 -25.26 4.33
C GLY A 94 -2.19 -26.53 5.17
N GLU A 95 -1.24 -27.44 5.06
CA GLU A 95 -1.17 -28.69 5.86
C GLU A 95 -0.70 -28.46 7.31
N GLU A 96 -0.28 -27.24 7.64
CA GLU A 96 0.24 -26.87 8.94
C GLU A 96 -0.86 -26.79 10.00
N SER A 97 -0.56 -27.21 11.24
CA SER A 97 -1.52 -27.10 12.33
C SER A 97 -1.84 -25.62 12.65
N PRO A 98 -3.08 -25.29 13.05
CA PRO A 98 -3.48 -23.91 13.40
C PRO A 98 -2.52 -23.23 14.38
N ARG A 99 -2.04 -23.96 15.40
CA ARG A 99 -1.08 -23.43 16.38
C ARG A 99 0.30 -23.15 15.78
N ALA A 100 0.77 -23.97 14.84
CA ALA A 100 2.04 -23.72 14.15
C ALA A 100 1.96 -22.44 13.30
N VAL A 101 0.85 -22.25 12.58
CA VAL A 101 0.59 -21.06 11.78
C VAL A 101 0.54 -19.81 12.65
N VAL A 102 -0.14 -19.87 13.81
CA VAL A 102 -0.22 -18.74 14.75
C VAL A 102 1.15 -18.37 15.32
N ARG A 103 2.01 -19.35 15.63
CA ARG A 103 3.40 -19.08 16.02
C ARG A 103 4.19 -18.38 14.91
N GLN A 104 4.11 -18.90 13.68
CA GLN A 104 4.75 -18.25 12.53
C GLN A 104 4.24 -16.83 12.32
N LEU A 105 2.93 -16.60 12.48
CA LEU A 105 2.35 -15.27 12.33
C LEU A 105 2.86 -14.30 13.40
N LEU A 106 2.99 -14.73 14.66
CA LEU A 106 3.62 -13.92 15.72
C LEU A 106 5.05 -13.54 15.37
N ASP A 107 5.86 -14.50 14.91
CA ASP A 107 7.26 -14.26 14.55
C ASP A 107 7.37 -13.26 13.39
N VAL A 108 6.55 -13.45 12.35
CA VAL A 108 6.51 -12.56 11.18
C VAL A 108 6.08 -11.14 11.56
N LEU A 109 5.03 -11.00 12.38
CA LEU A 109 4.58 -9.68 12.86
C LEU A 109 5.66 -9.00 13.73
N ALA A 110 6.40 -9.77 14.53
CA ALA A 110 7.51 -9.23 15.31
C ALA A 110 8.65 -8.73 14.42
N GLU A 111 9.01 -9.44 13.34
CA GLU A 111 9.98 -8.97 12.35
C GLU A 111 9.51 -7.72 11.60
N THR A 112 8.24 -7.68 11.15
CA THR A 112 7.65 -6.47 10.55
C THR A 112 7.77 -5.29 11.50
N ARG A 113 7.47 -5.48 12.79
CA ARG A 113 7.56 -4.42 13.80
C ARG A 113 8.98 -3.93 14.03
N ARG A 114 9.97 -4.83 14.04
CA ARG A 114 11.40 -4.46 14.10
C ARG A 114 11.81 -3.62 12.91
N GLY A 115 11.45 -4.05 11.69
CA GLY A 115 11.71 -3.29 10.46
C GLY A 115 11.08 -1.90 10.49
N PHE A 116 9.81 -1.82 10.92
CA PHE A 116 9.11 -0.56 11.08
C PHE A 116 9.80 0.38 12.06
N ASN A 117 10.17 -0.11 13.25
CA ASN A 117 10.88 0.71 14.24
C ASN A 117 12.24 1.22 13.73
N GLY A 118 12.99 0.38 13.00
CA GLY A 118 14.23 0.79 12.34
C GLY A 118 13.99 1.91 11.31
N GLN A 119 12.95 1.78 10.49
CA GLN A 119 12.54 2.83 9.56
C GLN A 119 12.19 4.15 10.26
N LEU A 120 11.46 4.10 11.39
CA LEU A 120 11.08 5.30 12.14
C LEU A 120 12.30 6.09 12.61
N GLN A 121 13.35 5.40 13.08
CA GLN A 121 14.58 6.05 13.54
C GLN A 121 15.29 6.79 12.39
N VAL A 122 15.41 6.15 11.22
CA VAL A 122 16.03 6.75 10.04
C VAL A 122 15.17 7.91 9.50
N ARG A 123 13.85 7.74 9.48
CA ARG A 123 12.89 8.79 9.11
C ARG A 123 13.05 10.03 9.97
N ASP A 124 13.06 9.86 11.28
CA ASP A 124 13.11 10.99 12.22
C ASP A 124 14.43 11.75 12.07
N LEU A 125 15.54 11.02 11.84
CA LEU A 125 16.84 11.62 11.54
C LEU A 125 16.84 12.40 10.22
N LEU A 126 16.31 11.83 9.13
CA LEU A 126 16.22 12.48 7.83
C LEU A 126 15.36 13.75 7.90
N VAL A 127 14.19 13.66 8.52
CA VAL A 127 13.27 14.79 8.68
C VAL A 127 13.91 15.90 9.52
N SER A 128 14.63 15.55 10.59
CA SER A 128 15.35 16.53 11.40
C SER A 128 16.40 17.28 10.56
N LYS A 129 17.23 16.56 9.80
CA LYS A 129 18.27 17.16 8.94
C LYS A 129 17.68 18.09 7.88
N LEU A 130 16.61 17.65 7.21
CA LEU A 130 15.93 18.47 6.20
C LEU A 130 15.32 19.73 6.80
N LYS A 131 14.63 19.62 7.94
CA LYS A 131 14.02 20.79 8.61
C LYS A 131 15.06 21.81 9.04
N GLU A 132 16.17 21.36 9.59
CA GLU A 132 17.26 22.24 10.03
C GLU A 132 17.92 22.93 8.82
N ARG A 133 18.29 22.16 7.79
CA ARG A 133 19.01 22.68 6.63
C ARG A 133 18.18 23.63 5.78
N LEU A 134 16.87 23.35 5.61
CA LEU A 134 15.96 24.12 4.76
C LEU A 134 15.12 25.15 5.56
N ASP A 135 15.36 25.32 6.86
CA ASP A 135 14.57 26.16 7.81
C ASP A 135 13.04 25.95 7.67
N ILE A 136 12.61 24.69 7.58
CA ILE A 136 11.20 24.35 7.37
C ILE A 136 10.46 24.35 8.71
N ARG A 137 9.55 25.32 8.89
CA ARG A 137 8.77 25.48 10.13
C ARG A 137 7.32 25.01 10.03
N ARG A 138 6.81 24.85 8.81
CA ARG A 138 5.42 24.42 8.58
C ARG A 138 5.24 22.93 8.91
N HIS A 139 4.04 22.57 9.33
CA HIS A 139 3.64 21.18 9.51
C HIS A 139 3.22 20.58 8.17
N ILE A 140 3.86 19.48 7.78
CA ILE A 140 3.54 18.68 6.58
C ILE A 140 3.44 17.22 7.04
N PRO A 141 2.44 16.43 6.59
CA PRO A 141 2.41 15.00 6.81
C PRO A 141 3.72 14.34 6.34
N LEU A 142 4.21 13.36 7.09
CA LEU A 142 5.54 12.80 6.86
C LEU A 142 5.69 12.12 5.49
N GLU A 143 4.63 11.49 4.97
CA GLU A 143 4.63 10.92 3.62
C GLU A 143 4.91 11.99 2.57
N ASP A 144 4.14 13.08 2.62
CA ASP A 144 4.22 14.17 1.66
C ASP A 144 5.52 14.98 1.86
N PHE A 145 6.01 15.11 3.10
CA PHE A 145 7.23 15.84 3.43
C PHE A 145 8.46 15.25 2.74
N ILE A 146 8.66 13.93 2.84
CA ILE A 146 9.88 13.28 2.33
C ILE A 146 9.90 13.31 0.81
N GLU A 147 8.75 13.05 0.18
CA GLU A 147 8.61 13.10 -1.28
C GLU A 147 8.83 14.52 -1.80
N GLN A 148 8.22 15.52 -1.16
CA GLN A 148 8.33 16.93 -1.57
C GLN A 148 9.77 17.42 -1.66
N TYR A 149 10.63 17.02 -0.72
CA TYR A 149 12.02 17.49 -0.64
C TYR A 149 13.03 16.50 -1.22
N TYR A 150 12.59 15.42 -1.87
CA TYR A 150 13.47 14.38 -2.40
C TYR A 150 14.53 14.92 -3.37
N GLU A 151 14.14 15.81 -4.29
CA GLU A 151 15.09 16.38 -5.26
C GLU A 151 16.08 17.35 -4.64
N GLU A 152 15.74 17.93 -3.49
CA GLU A 152 16.58 18.86 -2.73
C GLU A 152 17.51 18.16 -1.74
N MET A 153 17.45 16.82 -1.64
CA MET A 153 18.29 16.05 -0.73
C MET A 153 19.76 16.07 -1.17
N THR A 154 20.63 16.34 -0.21
CA THR A 154 22.08 16.12 -0.29
C THR A 154 22.42 14.63 -0.39
N GLU A 155 23.66 14.29 -0.74
CA GLU A 155 24.08 12.88 -0.83
C GLU A 155 23.89 12.12 0.50
N GLU A 156 24.19 12.76 1.64
CA GLU A 156 23.98 12.16 2.97
C GLU A 156 22.50 11.89 3.26
N GLU A 157 21.63 12.84 2.93
CA GLU A 157 20.18 12.69 3.10
C GLU A 157 19.60 11.63 2.16
N ARG A 158 20.12 11.53 0.92
CA ARG A 158 19.76 10.46 -0.02
C ARG A 158 20.16 9.08 0.50
N LYS A 159 21.28 8.94 1.21
CA LYS A 159 21.66 7.67 1.87
C LYS A 159 20.69 7.28 2.99
N LEU A 160 20.23 8.25 3.78
CA LEU A 160 19.21 8.02 4.80
C LEU A 160 17.87 7.63 4.17
N HIS A 161 17.43 8.35 3.14
CA HIS A 161 16.23 8.02 2.37
C HIS A 161 16.30 6.61 1.76
N GLN A 162 17.42 6.24 1.15
CA GLN A 162 17.63 4.90 0.60
C GLN A 162 17.56 3.82 1.69
N SER A 163 18.13 4.10 2.87
CA SER A 163 18.04 3.21 4.03
C SER A 163 16.59 3.05 4.51
N MET A 164 15.79 4.12 4.53
CA MET A 164 14.35 4.04 4.81
C MET A 164 13.62 3.16 3.81
N ARG A 165 13.91 3.34 2.51
CA ARG A 165 13.31 2.53 1.45
C ARG A 165 13.69 1.06 1.59
N HIS A 166 14.94 0.78 1.94
CA HIS A 166 15.42 -0.58 2.18
C HIS A 166 14.63 -1.27 3.30
N PHE A 167 14.32 -0.58 4.41
CA PHE A 167 13.44 -1.14 5.44
C PHE A 167 12.05 -1.50 4.88
N THR A 168 11.45 -0.65 4.04
CA THR A 168 10.17 -0.96 3.38
C THR A 168 10.29 -2.19 2.49
N GLU A 169 11.26 -2.21 1.57
CA GLU A 169 11.37 -3.19 0.50
C GLU A 169 11.84 -4.55 0.98
N ALA A 170 12.93 -4.58 1.74
CA ALA A 170 13.63 -5.81 2.09
C ALA A 170 13.09 -6.47 3.36
N ILE A 171 12.49 -5.68 4.26
CA ILE A 171 12.04 -6.16 5.57
C ILE A 171 10.52 -6.13 5.63
N ILE A 172 9.92 -4.94 5.65
CA ILE A 172 8.47 -4.79 5.92
C ILE A 172 7.64 -5.49 4.84
N ALA A 173 7.91 -5.25 3.55
CA ALA A 173 7.16 -5.86 2.46
C ALA A 173 7.32 -7.40 2.44
N LYS A 174 8.54 -7.89 2.67
CA LYS A 174 8.83 -9.33 2.75
C LYS A 174 7.96 -10.00 3.82
N TYR A 175 7.96 -9.46 5.03
CA TYR A 175 7.22 -10.06 6.15
C TYR A 175 5.71 -9.82 6.04
N ASN A 176 5.27 -8.68 5.49
CA ASN A 176 3.85 -8.45 5.22
C ASN A 176 3.28 -9.44 4.19
N ARG A 177 4.03 -9.76 3.11
CA ARG A 177 3.62 -10.83 2.17
C ARG A 177 3.51 -12.17 2.87
N ARG A 178 4.47 -12.52 3.71
CA ARG A 178 4.44 -13.79 4.47
C ARG A 178 3.27 -13.85 5.45
N ALA A 179 2.98 -12.75 6.15
CA ALA A 179 1.83 -12.67 7.06
C ALA A 179 0.52 -12.87 6.29
N LEU A 180 0.39 -12.21 5.13
CA LEU A 180 -0.80 -12.33 4.30
C LEU A 180 -0.99 -13.76 3.79
N GLU A 181 0.09 -14.39 3.33
CA GLU A 181 0.08 -15.80 2.91
C GLU A 181 -0.46 -16.72 4.02
N LEU A 182 0.06 -16.58 5.25
CA LEU A 182 -0.38 -17.39 6.40
C LEU A 182 -1.86 -17.17 6.73
N VAL A 183 -2.34 -15.92 6.68
CA VAL A 183 -3.73 -15.60 7.00
C VAL A 183 -4.71 -16.13 5.94
N ILE A 184 -4.31 -16.12 4.67
CA ILE A 184 -5.18 -16.52 3.57
C ILE A 184 -5.23 -18.05 3.42
N ARG A 185 -4.11 -18.75 3.59
CA ARG A 185 -4.05 -20.22 3.47
C ARG A 185 -4.74 -20.97 4.62
N HIS A 186 -5.06 -20.27 5.70
CA HIS A 186 -5.68 -20.83 6.90
C HIS A 186 -6.95 -20.05 7.31
N PRO A 187 -7.99 -20.01 6.45
CA PRO A 187 -9.18 -19.20 6.70
C PRO A 187 -9.94 -19.59 7.97
N GLY A 188 -9.86 -20.85 8.41
CA GLY A 188 -10.49 -21.33 9.64
C GLY A 188 -10.00 -20.62 10.91
N LEU A 189 -8.77 -20.07 10.92
CA LEU A 189 -8.27 -19.30 12.05
C LEU A 189 -9.08 -18.03 12.33
N ARG A 190 -9.86 -17.53 11.36
CA ARG A 190 -10.68 -16.32 11.51
C ARG A 190 -11.86 -16.54 12.46
N GLU A 191 -12.32 -17.79 12.61
CA GLU A 191 -13.39 -18.14 13.55
C GLU A 191 -12.91 -17.97 15.00
N ASP A 192 -11.66 -18.37 15.27
CA ASP A 192 -11.05 -18.27 16.59
C ASP A 192 -10.39 -16.93 16.87
N ILE A 193 -9.91 -16.23 15.83
CA ILE A 193 -9.14 -15.00 15.91
C ILE A 193 -9.74 -13.94 14.97
N PRO A 194 -10.84 -13.28 15.37
CA PRO A 194 -11.58 -12.36 14.49
C PRO A 194 -10.74 -11.20 13.93
N GLN A 195 -9.69 -10.76 14.64
CA GLN A 195 -8.80 -9.70 14.16
C GLN A 195 -7.98 -10.07 12.92
N LEU A 196 -7.89 -11.36 12.55
CA LEU A 196 -7.23 -11.77 11.31
C LEU A 196 -7.93 -11.21 10.07
N ALA A 197 -9.25 -11.01 10.09
CA ALA A 197 -9.96 -10.37 8.97
C ALA A 197 -9.53 -8.90 8.79
N GLN A 198 -9.28 -8.18 9.89
CA GLN A 198 -8.76 -6.82 9.82
C GLN A 198 -7.30 -6.79 9.39
N LEU A 199 -6.47 -7.76 9.84
CA LEU A 199 -5.09 -7.90 9.41
C LEU A 199 -5.00 -8.16 7.90
N ASP A 200 -5.79 -9.09 7.39
CA ASP A 200 -5.89 -9.44 5.97
C ASP A 200 -6.11 -8.17 5.12
N ARG A 201 -7.18 -7.43 5.43
CA ARG A 201 -7.51 -6.17 4.74
C ARG A 201 -6.38 -5.14 4.83
N HIS A 202 -5.76 -4.99 5.99
CA HIS A 202 -4.65 -4.05 6.16
C HIS A 202 -3.44 -4.42 5.30
N LEU A 203 -3.04 -5.69 5.32
CA LEU A 203 -1.89 -6.20 4.56
C LEU A 203 -2.13 -6.09 3.05
N ILE A 204 -3.34 -6.38 2.60
CA ILE A 204 -3.78 -6.18 1.22
C ILE A 204 -3.57 -4.74 0.76
N VAL A 205 -4.14 -3.77 1.50
CA VAL A 205 -4.04 -2.34 1.14
C VAL A 205 -2.58 -1.88 1.19
N TRP A 206 -1.84 -2.30 2.21
CA TRP A 206 -0.44 -1.94 2.38
C TRP A 206 0.42 -2.47 1.22
N LEU A 207 0.28 -3.76 0.86
CA LEU A 207 1.04 -4.39 -0.21
C LEU A 207 0.67 -3.82 -1.57
N GLY A 208 -0.61 -3.53 -1.78
CA GLY A 208 -1.07 -2.79 -2.94
C GLY A 208 -0.34 -1.46 -3.11
N LYS A 209 -0.33 -0.62 -2.07
CA LYS A 209 0.40 0.64 -2.11
C LYS A 209 1.90 0.45 -2.36
N PHE A 210 2.47 -0.58 -1.74
CA PHE A 210 3.88 -0.90 -1.94
C PHE A 210 4.19 -1.16 -3.42
N GLU A 211 3.40 -2.02 -4.07
CA GLU A 211 3.64 -2.46 -5.45
C GLU A 211 3.20 -1.42 -6.48
N GLY A 212 2.05 -0.77 -6.25
CA GLY A 212 1.46 0.18 -7.19
C GLY A 212 2.05 1.59 -7.11
N LEU A 213 2.58 2.02 -5.96
CA LEU A 213 3.04 3.41 -5.77
C LEU A 213 4.50 3.47 -5.36
N PHE A 214 4.83 2.82 -4.26
CA PHE A 214 6.14 2.98 -3.63
C PHE A 214 7.29 2.50 -4.54
N GLN A 215 7.09 1.38 -5.26
CA GLN A 215 8.09 0.85 -6.18
C GLN A 215 8.36 1.77 -7.37
N ILE A 216 7.35 2.48 -7.86
CA ILE A 216 7.45 3.33 -9.07
C ILE A 216 7.73 4.80 -8.76
N THR A 217 7.59 5.24 -7.50
CA THR A 217 7.85 6.61 -7.07
C THR A 217 9.13 6.68 -6.23
N PRO A 218 10.28 7.08 -6.80
CA PRO A 218 11.56 7.09 -6.09
C PRO A 218 11.54 7.97 -4.84
N GLY A 219 10.87 9.12 -4.89
CA GLY A 219 10.77 10.05 -3.76
C GLY A 219 9.99 9.50 -2.56
N MET A 220 9.12 8.51 -2.77
CA MET A 220 8.32 7.92 -1.70
C MET A 220 9.23 7.12 -0.75
N GLY A 221 9.33 7.56 0.51
CA GLY A 221 10.18 6.91 1.52
C GLY A 221 9.43 6.00 2.49
N LEU A 222 8.09 6.06 2.51
CA LEU A 222 7.22 5.43 3.51
C LEU A 222 5.97 4.87 2.85
N VAL A 223 5.39 3.83 3.47
CA VAL A 223 4.06 3.31 3.11
C VAL A 223 3.22 3.23 4.38
N TYR A 224 2.18 4.06 4.50
CA TYR A 224 1.14 3.87 5.51
C TYR A 224 -0.16 3.38 4.88
N ALA A 225 -0.79 2.41 5.56
CA ALA A 225 -2.17 2.03 5.34
C ALA A 225 -2.93 2.39 6.62
N GLY A 226 -3.91 3.30 6.53
CA GLY A 226 -4.84 3.53 7.64
C GLY A 226 -5.22 4.98 7.93
N VAL A 227 -4.46 5.97 7.47
CA VAL A 227 -4.81 7.39 7.69
C VAL A 227 -5.78 7.87 6.60
N LYS A 228 -5.40 7.69 5.33
CA LYS A 228 -6.21 8.14 4.19
C LYS A 228 -7.26 7.06 3.83
N GLU A 229 -6.92 5.78 3.97
CA GLU A 229 -7.73 4.63 3.53
C GLU A 229 -8.67 4.10 4.63
N LYS A 230 -8.51 4.56 5.88
CA LYS A 230 -9.26 4.08 7.06
C LYS A 230 -9.12 2.56 7.31
N VAL A 231 -8.01 1.95 6.89
CA VAL A 231 -7.66 0.54 7.16
C VAL A 231 -6.44 0.45 8.09
N PRO A 232 -6.58 0.78 9.39
CA PRO A 232 -5.46 0.73 10.33
C PRO A 232 -5.06 -0.71 10.64
N PHE A 233 -3.78 -0.89 11.03
CA PHE A 233 -3.30 -2.15 11.57
C PHE A 233 -4.13 -2.55 12.81
N PRO A 234 -4.56 -3.83 12.94
CA PRO A 234 -5.44 -4.27 14.02
C PRO A 234 -4.78 -4.12 15.39
N ARG A 235 -5.45 -3.42 16.31
CA ARG A 235 -4.93 -3.21 17.66
C ARG A 235 -5.12 -4.46 18.51
N GLY A 236 -4.01 -4.98 19.05
CA GLY A 236 -4.02 -6.08 20.00
C GLY A 236 -4.04 -7.48 19.38
N ILE A 237 -3.73 -7.58 18.08
CA ILE A 237 -3.73 -8.85 17.36
C ILE A 237 -2.74 -9.84 17.95
N GLU A 238 -1.57 -9.36 18.38
CA GLU A 238 -0.55 -10.18 19.02
C GLU A 238 -1.05 -10.79 20.34
N LYS A 239 -1.92 -10.07 21.08
CA LYS A 239 -2.53 -10.60 22.30
C LYS A 239 -3.56 -11.69 21.99
N GLN A 240 -4.33 -11.55 20.91
CA GLN A 240 -5.29 -12.59 20.52
C GLN A 240 -4.58 -13.84 20.00
N LEU A 241 -3.52 -13.66 19.20
CA LEU A 241 -2.67 -14.76 18.74
C LEU A 241 -2.04 -15.50 19.92
N GLN A 242 -1.51 -14.77 20.92
CA GLN A 242 -0.97 -15.38 22.13
C GLN A 242 -2.07 -16.12 22.92
N ALA A 243 -3.24 -15.51 23.11
CA ALA A 243 -4.36 -16.14 23.81
C ALA A 243 -4.83 -17.43 23.12
N PHE A 244 -4.79 -17.48 21.79
CA PHE A 244 -5.07 -18.71 21.04
C PHE A 244 -4.05 -19.82 21.34
N LEU A 245 -2.77 -19.47 21.49
CA LEU A 245 -1.72 -20.42 21.88
C LEU A 245 -1.73 -20.82 23.36
N ASP A 246 -2.44 -20.08 24.21
CA ASP A 246 -2.52 -20.34 25.65
C ASP A 246 -3.76 -21.14 26.05
N LYS A 247 -4.78 -21.25 25.17
CA LYS A 247 -5.92 -22.16 25.38
C LYS A 247 -5.41 -23.60 25.41
N GLU A 248 -5.46 -24.25 26.57
CA GLU A 248 -5.29 -25.71 26.70
C GLU A 248 -6.44 -26.43 25.98
N GLU A 249 -6.17 -27.61 25.43
CA GLU A 249 -7.21 -28.54 24.93
C GLU A 249 -7.95 -29.21 26.11
#